data_AF-A0A3D2UZ28-F1
#
_entry.id   AF-A0A3D2UZ28-F1
#
_cell.length_a   1.000
_cell.length_b   1.000
_cell.length_c   1.000
_cell.angle_alpha   90.00
_cell.angle_beta   90.00
_cell.angle_gamma   90.00
#
_symmetry.space_group_name_H-M   'P 1'
#
loop_
_entity.id
_entity.type
_entity.pdbx_description
1 polymer ?
#
loop_
_entity_poly.entity_id
_entity_poly.type
_entity_poly.pdbx_seq_one_letter_code
_entity_poly.pdbx_strand_id
1 'polypeptide(L)' 'MNHKLSHYDFDLPENLIAQKPTQRRGQSRLLVVDREKQTL' A
#
# COMPACT_ATOMS: atom_id res chain seq x y z
N MET A 1 -10.27 -8.42 -22.61
CA MET A 1 -10.36 -8.51 -21.13
C MET A 1 -11.29 -7.40 -20.67
N ASN A 2 -12.35 -7.73 -19.92
CA ASN A 2 -13.28 -6.73 -19.38
C ASN A 2 -12.71 -6.23 -18.04
N HIS A 3 -12.03 -5.08 -18.04
CA HIS A 3 -11.43 -4.51 -16.84
C HIS A 3 -12.49 -3.74 -16.04
N LYS A 4 -13.15 -4.42 -15.11
CA LYS A 4 -14.04 -3.78 -14.14
C LYS A 4 -13.22 -3.11 -13.04
N LEU A 5 -13.68 -1.96 -12.56
CA LEU A 5 -13.03 -1.23 -11.46
C LEU A 5 -12.89 -2.08 -10.19
N SER A 6 -13.89 -2.92 -9.92
CA SER A 6 -13.95 -3.81 -8.77
C SER A 6 -12.79 -4.82 -8.68
N HIS A 7 -12.02 -5.04 -9.75
CA HIS A 7 -10.83 -5.90 -9.69
C HIS A 7 -9.65 -5.24 -8.95
N TYR A 8 -9.72 -3.95 -8.66
CA TYR A 8 -8.69 -3.17 -7.97
C TYR A 8 -9.12 -2.69 -6.59
N ASP A 9 -10.37 -2.97 -6.18
CA ASP A 9 -10.88 -2.63 -4.86
C ASP A 9 -10.31 -3.59 -3.80
N PHE A 10 -10.00 -3.04 -2.62
CA PHE A 10 -9.53 -3.80 -1.46
C PHE A 10 -10.01 -3.16 -0.16
N ASP A 11 -10.09 -3.96 0.91
CA ASP A 11 -10.51 -3.46 2.23
C ASP A 11 -9.40 -2.61 2.85
N LEU A 12 -9.61 -1.29 2.88
CA LEU A 12 -8.71 -0.34 3.53
C LEU A 12 -9.41 0.30 4.74
N PRO A 13 -9.11 -0.17 5.97
CA PRO A 13 -9.57 0.49 7.19
C PRO A 13 -9.12 1.97 7.24
N GLU A 14 -10.05 2.87 7.54
CA GLU A 14 -9.79 4.32 7.55
C GLU A 14 -8.65 4.74 8.50
N ASN A 15 -8.49 4.02 9.61
CA ASN A 15 -7.43 4.26 10.59
C ASN A 15 -6.01 3.96 10.07
N LEU A 16 -5.88 3.23 8.95
CA LEU A 16 -4.60 2.98 8.28
C LEU A 16 -4.24 4.09 7.29
N ILE A 17 -5.16 5.02 6.99
CA ILE A 17 -4.90 6.19 6.16
C ILE A 17 -4.21 7.25 7.02
N ALA A 18 -2.95 7.53 6.70
CA ALA A 18 -2.17 8.52 7.42
C ALA A 18 -2.78 9.91 7.26
N GLN A 19 -3.22 10.50 8.37
CA GLN A 19 -3.80 11.85 8.40
C GLN A 19 -2.72 12.95 8.40
N LYS A 20 -1.51 12.59 8.86
CA LYS A 20 -0.32 13.46 8.96
C LYS A 20 0.93 12.62 8.69
N PRO A 21 2.03 13.23 8.20
CA PRO A 21 3.30 12.53 8.03
C PRO A 21 3.90 12.09 9.38
N THR A 22 4.90 11.21 9.33
CA THR A 22 5.67 10.83 10.52
C THR A 22 6.39 12.04 11.12
N GLN A 23 6.57 12.05 12.45
CA GLN A 23 7.16 13.17 13.17
C GLN A 23 8.59 13.50 12.70
N ARG A 24 9.41 12.48 12.40
CA ARG A 24 10.73 12.66 11.80
C ARG A 24 10.72 12.18 10.35
N ARG A 25 11.44 12.93 9.50
CA ARG A 25 11.65 12.54 8.10
C ARG A 25 12.43 11.22 8.04
N GLY A 26 12.10 10.37 7.07
CA GLY A 26 12.78 9.09 6.85
C GLY A 26 12.31 7.93 7.75
N GLN A 27 11.32 8.14 8.62
CA GLN A 27 10.81 7.07 9.51
C GLN A 27 9.55 6.34 8.98
N SER A 28 9.05 6.70 7.79
CA SER A 28 7.98 5.94 7.15
C SER A 28 8.45 4.50 6.84
N ARG A 29 7.56 3.52 6.98
CA ARG A 29 7.83 2.15 6.54
C ARG A 29 7.93 2.10 5.02
N LEU A 30 8.86 1.31 4.50
CA LEU A 30 9.00 1.00 3.09
C LEU A 30 8.65 -0.48 2.88
N LEU A 31 7.61 -0.75 2.09
CA LEU A 31 7.32 -2.10 1.63
C LEU A 31 8.27 -2.42 0.47
N VAL A 32 9.07 -3.46 0.61
CA VAL A 32 9.92 -3.99 -0.46
C VAL A 32 9.20 -5.20 -1.04
N VAL A 33 9.25 -5.35 -2.36
CA VAL A 33 8.66 -6.49 -3.06
C VAL A 33 9.63 -6.91 -4.16
N ASP A 34 10.09 -8.17 -4.11
CA ASP A 34 10.82 -8.79 -5.19
C ASP A 34 9.81 -9.37 -6.19
N ARG A 35 9.66 -8.70 -7.35
CA ARG A 35 8.70 -9.09 -8.39
C ARG A 35 9.09 -10.36 -9.12
N GLU A 36 10.37 -10.70 -9.18
CA GLU A 36 10.82 -11.91 -9.85
C GLU A 36 10.57 -13.12 -8.95
N LYS A 37 10.93 -13.00 -7.67
CA LYS A 37 10.77 -14.07 -6.68
C LYS A 37 9.38 -14.14 -6.08
N GLN A 38 8.54 -13.13 -6.30
CA GLN A 38 7.22 -12.99 -5.69
C GLN A 38 7.28 -13.02 -4.16
N THR A 39 8.28 -12.34 -3.58
CA THR A 39 8.49 -12.27 -2.12
C THR A 39 8.42 -10.84 -1.61
N LEU A 40 8.12 -10.70 -0.32
CA LEU A 40 8.19 -9.45 0.44
C LEU A 40 9.57 -9.29 1.09
#